data_AF-A0A5K0Y5S8-F1
#
_entry.id   AF-A0A5K0Y5S8-F1
#
_cell.length_a   1.000
_cell.length_b   1.000
_cell.length_c   1.000
_cell.angle_alpha   90.00
_cell.angle_beta   90.00
_cell.angle_gamma   90.00
#
_symmetry.space_group_name_H-M   'P 1'
#
loop_
_entity.id
_entity.type
_entity.pdbx_description
1 polymer ?
#
loop_
_entity_poly.entity_id
_entity_poly.type
_entity_poly.pdbx_seq_one_letter_code
_entity_poly.pdbx_strand_id
1 'polypeptide(L)' 'PHNQFYGSIPEFLGSLLELKHINLYGYRLTGTIPIIVANLSKQEFLDIV' A
#
# COMPACT_ATOMS: atom_id res chain seq x y z
N PRO A 1 -21.69 -4.84 -0.12
CA PRO A 1 -21.53 -3.53 -0.79
C PRO A 1 -20.07 -3.10 -0.68
N HIS A 2 -19.44 -2.93 -1.84
CA HIS A 2 -17.99 -2.87 -2.04
C HIS A 2 -17.32 -1.71 -1.28
N ASN A 3 -16.23 -2.01 -0.57
CA ASN A 3 -15.28 -0.99 -0.14
C ASN A 3 -14.61 -0.41 -1.40
N GLN A 4 -15.22 0.61 -1.98
CA GLN A 4 -14.67 1.32 -3.13
C GLN A 4 -13.56 2.26 -2.65
N PHE A 5 -12.45 1.70 -2.13
CA PHE A 5 -11.22 2.48 -2.01
C PHE A 5 -10.70 2.70 -3.43
N TYR A 6 -10.73 3.97 -3.84
CA TYR A 6 -10.24 4.47 -5.13
C TYR A 6 -9.18 5.55 -4.87
N GLY A 7 -8.28 5.74 -5.83
CA GLY A 7 -7.21 6.74 -5.74
C GLY A 7 -5.83 6.13 -5.49
N SER A 8 -4.86 7.00 -5.24
CA SER A 8 -3.46 6.62 -5.04
C SER A 8 -3.15 6.22 -3.60
N ILE A 9 -2.15 5.34 -3.45
CA ILE A 9 -1.59 4.96 -2.15
C ILE A 9 -1.00 6.22 -1.49
N PRO A 10 -1.44 6.61 -0.27
CA PRO A 10 -0.90 7.76 0.42
C PRO A 10 0.57 7.55 0.83
N GLU A 11 1.40 8.59 0.70
CA GLU A 11 2.82 8.52 1.04
C GLU A 11 3.06 8.29 2.55
N PHE A 12 2.14 8.74 3.42
CA PHE A 12 2.26 8.54 4.86
C PHE A 12 2.32 7.06 5.25
N LEU A 13 1.84 6.14 4.41
CA LEU A 13 1.93 4.72 4.72
C LEU A 13 3.38 4.25 4.88
N GLY A 14 4.34 4.89 4.21
CA GLY A 14 5.75 4.56 4.41
C GLY A 14 6.42 5.20 5.62
N SER A 15 5.71 6.02 6.41
CA SER A 15 6.20 6.47 7.72
C SER A 15 5.78 5.54 8.87
N LEU A 16 4.95 4.53 8.60
CA LEU A 16 4.52 3.55 9.58
C LEU A 16 5.63 2.51 9.82
N LEU A 17 6.52 2.81 10.77
CA LEU A 17 7.71 2.01 11.08
C LEU A 17 7.41 0.58 11.59
N GLU A 18 6.19 0.33 12.08
CA GLU A 18 5.75 -0.99 12.57
C GLU A 18 4.81 -1.70 11.58
N LEU A 19 4.62 -1.16 10.38
CA LEU A 19 3.76 -1.77 9.38
C LEU A 19 4.42 -3.03 8.80
N LYS A 20 3.84 -4.18 9.13
CA LYS A 20 4.33 -5.51 8.75
C LYS A 20 3.64 -6.08 7.51
N HIS A 21 2.33 -5.84 7.42
CA HIS A 21 1.49 -6.37 6.37
C HIS A 21 0.50 -5.31 5.93
N ILE A 22 0.42 -5.07 4.63
CA ILE A 22 -0.64 -4.28 4.01
C ILE A 22 -1.27 -5.13 2.92
N ASN A 23 -2.59 -5.31 2.99
CA ASN A 23 -3.36 -5.99 1.96
C ASN A 23 -4.13 -4.94 1.17
N LEU A 24 -3.71 -4.74 -0.08
CA LEU A 24 -4.33 -3.81 -1.01
C LEU A 24 -5.17 -4.51 -2.09
N TYR A 25 -5.37 -5.82 -1.94
CA TYR A 25 -6.07 -6.66 -2.91
C TYR A 25 -7.52 -6.23 -3.11
N GLY A 26 -7.95 -6.13 -4.37
CA GLY A 26 -9.34 -5.84 -4.72
C GLY A 26 -9.76 -4.38 -4.55
N TYR A 27 -8.83 -3.47 -4.26
CA TYR A 27 -9.09 -2.02 -4.31
C TYR A 27 -8.85 -1.48 -5.71
N ARG A 28 -9.59 -0.43 -6.09
CA ARG A 28 -9.43 0.25 -7.39
C ARG A 28 -8.34 1.31 -7.29
N LEU A 29 -7.14 0.89 -6.89
CA LEU A 29 -6.00 1.80 -6.78
C LEU A 29 -5.59 2.30 -8.15
N THR A 30 -5.32 3.60 -8.24
CA THR A 30 -4.88 4.27 -9.46
C THR A 30 -3.60 5.06 -9.18
N GLY A 31 -2.78 5.31 -10.20
CA GLY A 31 -1.49 5.98 -10.05
C GLY A 31 -0.34 5.03 -9.70
N THR A 32 0.77 5.57 -9.23
CA THR A 32 2.00 4.81 -8.93
C THR A 32 2.09 4.46 -7.46
N ILE A 33 2.72 3.33 -7.15
CA ILE A 33 3.12 2.98 -5.79
C ILE A 33 4.24 3.93 -5.36
N PRO A 34 4.07 4.71 -4.28
CA PRO A 34 5.12 5.60 -3.80
C PRO A 34 6.38 4.79 -3.44
N ILE A 35 7.56 5.30 -3.84
CA ILE A 35 8.85 4.65 -3.58
C ILE A 35 9.11 4.43 -2.08
N ILE A 36 8.54 5.31 -1.26
CA ILE A 36 8.58 5.26 0.21
C ILE A 36 7.85 4.00 0.73
N VAL A 37 6.71 3.63 0.13
CA VAL A 37 5.96 2.41 0.47
C VAL A 37 6.69 1.18 -0.08
N ALA A 38 7.28 1.27 -1.28
CA ALA A 38 8.10 0.18 -1.84
C ALA A 38 9.36 -0.11 -0.99
N ASN A 39 9.92 0.91 -0.32
CA ASN A 39 11.08 0.73 0.57
C ASN A 39 10.73 0.04 1.90
N LEU A 40 9.46 0.03 2.34
CA LEU A 40 9.02 -0.77 3.49
C LEU A 40 9.11 -2.27 3.22
N SER A 41 9.03 -2.71 1.96
CA SER A 41 9.07 -4.13 1.59
C SER A 41 10.45 -4.78 1.80
N LYS A 42 11.45 -4.01 2.25
CA LYS A 42 12.78 -4.55 2.60
C LYS A 42 12.78 -5.29 3.94
N GLN A 43 11.69 -5.26 4.71
CA GLN A 43 11.59 -5.98 5.99
C GLN A 43 10.52 -7.08 6.01
N GLU A 44 9.32 -6.88 5.45
CA GLU A 44 8.32 -7.96 5.33
C GLU A 44 7.46 -7.80 4.05
N PHE A 45 6.86 -8.90 3.59
CA PHE A 45 6.23 -9.12 2.29
C PHE A 45 5.12 -8.09 1.94
N LEU A 46 5.25 -7.45 0.77
CA LEU A 46 4.23 -6.55 0.19
C LEU A 46 3.45 -7.29 -0.90
N ASP A 47 2.16 -7.52 -0.69
CA ASP A 47 1.25 -8.12 -1.69
C ASP A 47 0.36 -7.06 -2.33
N ILE A 48 0.42 -6.98 -3.65
CA ILE A 48 -0.27 -6.00 -4.50
C ILE A 48 -0.83 -6.79 -5.66
N VAL A 49 -2.11 -7.13 -5.59
CA VAL A 49 -2.85 -7.81 -6.67
C VAL A 49 -4.12 -7.04 -7.00
#